data_AF-D6WG60-F1
#
_entry.id   AF-D6WG60-F1
#
_cell.length_a   1.000
_cell.length_b   1.000
_cell.length_c   1.000
_cell.angle_alpha   90.00
_cell.angle_beta   90.00
_cell.angle_gamma   90.00
#
_symmetry.space_group_name_H-M   'P 1'
#
loop_
_entity.id
_entity.type
_entity.pdbx_description
1 polymer ?
#
loop_
_entity_poly.entity_id
_entity_poly.type
_entity_poly.pdbx_seq_one_letter_code
_entity_poly.pdbx_strand_id
1 'polypeptide(L)'
;MDQLEDVDEVLREIERKYSSSSSIECPKSDLEEQLQLLSQDFETLGLPPIDLAKSGTELLEQVVNNSLLLVQLHRKTISQMSDLGICNRSKEIKNNDLEKDIVHLKLKLRAVEGQNLKLERQLTKVNSECDALSKKVSLHNTETDKLKQYHKAKLNELVHHVNSLKNENHHLREMCGKDIDKYFSKEDRFLKILKKHKQTEEVYKSALQKLEDNNTEIMNEILNLKEELALSYLKKD
;
A
#
# COMPACT_ATOMS: atom_id res chain seq x y z
N MET A 1 19.68 23.04 54.03
CA MET A 1 20.52 22.99 55.23
C MET A 1 19.99 24.01 56.23
N ASP A 2 19.56 25.19 55.77
CA ASP A 2 18.95 26.28 56.54
C ASP A 2 17.66 25.94 57.32
N GLN A 3 16.86 24.96 56.88
CA GLN A 3 15.62 24.58 57.59
C GLN A 3 15.86 23.77 58.88
N LEU A 4 17.04 23.16 59.06
CA LEU A 4 17.36 22.44 60.30
C LEU A 4 17.85 23.40 61.40
N GLU A 5 18.52 24.49 61.04
CA GLU A 5 19.02 25.50 62.00
C GLU A 5 17.88 26.25 62.70
N ASP A 6 16.78 26.54 61.98
CA ASP A 6 15.58 27.15 62.55
C ASP A 6 14.88 26.24 63.59
N VAL A 7 14.91 24.92 63.37
CA VAL A 7 14.29 23.95 64.29
C VAL A 7 15.12 23.85 65.57
N ASP A 8 16.44 23.82 65.48
CA ASP A 8 17.34 23.75 66.64
C ASP A 8 17.33 25.03 67.49
N GLU A 9 17.08 26.19 66.88
CA GLU A 9 16.95 27.45 67.62
C GLU A 9 15.62 27.51 68.37
N VAL A 10 14.52 27.08 67.72
CA VAL A 10 13.19 26.99 68.35
C VAL A 10 13.19 25.96 69.49
N LEU A 11 13.84 24.81 69.32
CA LEU A 11 13.97 23.80 70.37
C LEU A 11 14.78 24.33 71.57
N ARG A 12 15.87 25.07 71.33
CA ARG A 12 16.65 25.73 72.39
C ARG A 12 15.87 26.83 73.11
N GLU A 13 15.02 27.56 72.39
CA GLU A 13 14.18 28.60 72.98
C GLU A 13 13.07 28.02 73.87
N ILE A 14 12.49 26.88 73.47
CA ILE A 14 11.57 26.09 74.28
C ILE A 14 12.30 25.53 75.50
N GLU A 15 13.46 24.90 75.31
CA GLU A 15 14.23 24.31 76.40
C GLU A 15 14.65 25.38 77.43
N ARG A 16 15.00 26.58 77.00
CA ARG A 16 15.29 27.73 77.88
C ARG A 16 14.04 28.25 78.62
N LYS A 17 12.85 28.18 78.02
CA LYS A 17 11.58 28.57 78.66
C LYS A 17 11.12 27.59 79.73
N TYR A 18 11.44 26.30 79.59
CA TYR A 18 10.92 25.24 80.46
C TYR A 18 11.98 24.59 81.36
N SER A 19 13.27 24.93 81.22
CA SER A 19 14.32 24.48 82.13
C SER A 19 14.35 25.36 83.38
N SER A 20 13.77 24.87 84.47
CA SER A 20 13.79 25.54 85.78
C SER A 20 15.19 25.46 86.42
N SER A 21 16.04 26.45 86.17
CA SER A 21 17.28 26.65 86.92
C SER A 21 17.13 27.79 87.94
N SER A 22 16.54 27.49 89.10
CA SER A 22 16.88 28.15 90.36
C SER A 22 16.17 27.46 91.52
N SER A 23 16.94 27.22 92.58
CA SER A 23 16.52 26.82 93.92
C SER A 23 15.27 27.58 94.38
N ILE A 24 14.10 26.93 94.40
CA ILE A 24 12.88 27.49 94.98
C ILE A 24 12.86 27.14 96.47
N GLU A 25 13.35 28.06 97.31
CA GLU A 25 12.85 28.15 98.69
C GLU A 25 11.42 28.65 98.59
N CYS A 26 10.44 27.85 99.02
CA CYS A 26 9.01 28.12 98.85
C CYS A 26 8.47 28.86 100.10
N PRO A 27 8.15 30.17 100.04
CA PRO A 27 7.34 30.82 101.06
C PRO A 27 5.93 30.23 101.01
N LYS A 28 5.27 30.01 102.15
CA LYS A 28 3.94 29.39 102.21
C LYS A 28 2.85 30.11 101.39
N SER A 29 3.04 31.38 101.02
CA SER A 29 2.13 32.13 100.13
C SER A 29 2.19 31.68 98.67
N ASP A 30 3.32 31.12 98.23
CA ASP A 30 3.55 30.82 96.81
C ASP A 30 3.08 29.40 96.43
N LEU A 31 2.86 28.53 97.43
CA LEU A 31 2.46 27.15 97.20
C LEU A 31 1.04 27.05 96.65
N GLU A 32 0.11 27.88 97.12
CA GLU A 32 -1.28 27.88 96.68
C GLU A 32 -1.41 28.40 95.23
N GLU A 33 -0.65 29.45 94.89
CA GLU A 33 -0.55 29.95 93.51
C GLU A 33 0.10 28.93 92.57
N GLN A 34 1.17 28.24 93.01
CA GLN A 34 1.80 27.18 92.24
C GLN A 34 0.90 25.96 92.04
N LEU A 35 0.10 25.59 93.04
CA LEU A 35 -0.88 24.51 92.91
C LEU A 35 -2.06 24.91 92.01
N GLN A 36 -2.48 26.17 92.01
CA GLN A 36 -3.46 26.68 91.05
C GLN A 36 -2.94 26.61 89.61
N LEU A 37 -1.70 27.06 89.38
CA LEU A 37 -1.05 26.97 88.07
C LEU A 37 -0.91 25.51 87.62
N LEU A 38 -0.44 24.62 88.50
CA LEU A 38 -0.32 23.19 88.21
C LEU A 38 -1.69 22.55 87.90
N SER A 39 -2.75 22.97 88.59
CA SER A 39 -4.11 22.51 88.31
C SER A 39 -4.58 22.95 86.92
N GLN A 40 -4.30 24.19 86.52
CA GLN A 40 -4.61 24.68 85.17
C GLN A 40 -3.82 23.91 84.11
N ASP A 41 -2.54 23.67 84.34
CA ASP A 41 -1.70 22.88 83.42
C ASP A 41 -2.23 21.45 83.29
N PHE A 42 -2.64 20.82 84.39
CA PHE A 42 -3.29 19.51 84.35
C PHE A 42 -4.59 19.54 83.52
N GLU A 43 -5.46 20.52 83.70
CA GLU A 43 -6.66 20.65 82.87
C GLU A 43 -6.34 20.81 81.38
N THR A 44 -5.33 21.63 81.02
CA THR A 44 -4.93 21.80 79.61
C THR A 44 -4.39 20.51 78.99
N LEU A 45 -3.78 19.65 79.81
CA LEU A 45 -3.28 18.33 79.41
C LEU A 45 -4.35 17.23 79.48
N GLY A 46 -5.58 17.57 79.86
CA GLY A 46 -6.71 16.64 79.99
C GLY A 46 -6.64 15.76 81.25
N LEU A 47 -5.89 16.19 82.26
CA LEU A 47 -5.77 15.55 83.57
C LEU A 47 -6.76 16.15 84.59
N PRO A 48 -7.12 15.42 85.67
CA PRO A 48 -8.03 15.92 86.70
C PRO A 48 -7.48 17.16 87.43
N PRO A 49 -8.30 18.19 87.72
CA PRO A 49 -7.87 19.36 88.49
C PRO A 49 -7.57 19.02 89.95
N ILE A 50 -6.71 19.83 90.59
CA ILE A 50 -6.34 19.71 92.00
C ILE A 50 -7.36 20.48 92.84
N ASP A 51 -7.90 19.85 93.88
CA ASP A 51 -8.88 20.49 94.77
C ASP A 51 -8.18 21.07 96.01
N LEU A 52 -8.01 22.40 96.00
CA LEU A 52 -7.33 23.16 97.04
C LEU A 52 -8.07 23.19 98.39
N ALA A 53 -9.36 22.83 98.41
CA ALA A 53 -10.14 22.78 99.64
C ALA A 53 -9.85 21.53 100.49
N LYS A 54 -9.08 20.57 99.96
CA LYS A 54 -8.78 19.29 100.60
C LYS A 54 -7.63 19.38 101.60
N SER A 55 -7.51 18.34 102.44
CA SER A 55 -6.40 18.23 103.38
C SER A 55 -5.05 18.09 102.64
N GLY A 56 -3.95 18.53 103.27
CA GLY A 56 -2.62 18.48 102.65
C GLY A 56 -2.19 17.09 102.19
N THR A 57 -2.65 16.03 102.87
CA THR A 57 -2.43 14.63 102.47
C THR A 57 -3.20 14.24 101.21
N GLU A 58 -4.45 14.67 101.07
CA GLU A 58 -5.27 14.40 99.87
C GLU A 58 -4.78 15.22 98.66
N LEU A 59 -4.34 16.46 98.90
CA LEU A 59 -3.68 17.29 97.89
C LEU A 59 -2.41 16.63 97.36
N LEU A 60 -1.57 16.12 98.26
CA LEU A 60 -0.35 15.39 97.87
C LEU A 60 -0.69 14.13 97.06
N GLU A 61 -1.71 13.38 97.46
CA GLU A 61 -2.19 12.20 96.73
C GLU A 61 -2.69 12.56 95.32
N GLN A 62 -3.45 13.65 95.17
CA GLN A 62 -3.88 14.14 93.86
C GLN A 62 -2.70 14.55 92.97
N VAL A 63 -1.73 15.29 93.51
CA VAL A 63 -0.52 15.70 92.77
C VAL A 63 0.29 14.49 92.34
N VAL A 64 0.49 13.51 93.22
CA VAL A 64 1.23 12.27 92.91
C VAL A 64 0.50 11.45 91.84
N ASN A 65 -0.81 11.28 91.97
CA ASN A 65 -1.62 10.53 91.01
C ASN A 65 -1.64 11.20 89.63
N ASN A 66 -1.82 12.51 89.58
CA ASN A 66 -1.79 13.28 88.33
C ASN A 66 -0.40 13.27 87.69
N SER A 67 0.67 13.34 88.50
CA SER A 67 2.04 13.20 88.01
C SER A 67 2.30 11.82 87.39
N LEU A 68 1.76 10.76 88.01
CA LEU A 68 1.85 9.41 87.47
C LEU A 68 1.08 9.28 86.13
N LEU A 69 -0.13 9.85 86.05
CA LEU A 69 -0.92 9.90 84.82
C LEU A 69 -0.18 10.67 83.72
N LEU A 70 0.46 11.79 84.05
CA LEU A 70 1.27 12.57 83.12
C LEU A 70 2.43 11.75 82.56
N VAL A 71 3.14 11.01 83.41
CA VAL A 71 4.23 10.10 82.98
C VAL A 71 3.71 9.01 82.05
N GLN A 72 2.53 8.44 82.34
CA GLN A 72 1.92 7.43 81.46
C GLN A 72 1.52 8.01 80.10
N LEU A 73 0.92 9.20 80.10
CA LEU A 73 0.53 9.91 78.88
C LEU A 73 1.77 10.24 78.04
N HIS A 74 2.82 10.76 78.66
CA HIS A 74 4.09 11.03 78.01
C HIS A 74 4.73 9.78 77.38
N ARG A 75 4.79 8.66 78.13
CA ARG A 75 5.30 7.38 77.60
C ARG A 75 4.48 6.90 76.39
N LYS A 76 3.16 7.02 76.46
CA LYS A 76 2.26 6.66 75.36
C LYS A 76 2.52 7.54 74.12
N THR A 77 2.65 8.85 74.30
CA THR A 77 2.94 9.79 73.21
C THR A 77 4.28 9.49 72.55
N ILE A 78 5.34 9.23 73.33
CA ILE A 78 6.65 8.84 72.78
C ILE A 78 6.54 7.56 71.94
N SER A 79 5.84 6.54 72.44
CA SER A 79 5.64 5.30 71.71
C SER A 79 4.91 5.55 70.38
N GLN A 80 3.83 6.34 70.40
CA GLN A 80 3.07 6.67 69.19
C GLN A 80 3.89 7.48 68.19
N MET A 81 4.71 8.42 68.65
CA MET A 81 5.63 9.18 67.79
C MET A 81 6.66 8.27 67.13
N SER A 82 7.19 7.29 67.86
CA SER A 82 8.11 6.29 67.31
C SER A 82 7.46 5.46 66.21
N ASP A 83 6.25 4.95 66.44
CA ASP A 83 5.49 4.17 65.46
C ASP A 83 5.17 4.98 64.19
N LEU A 84 4.79 6.26 64.37
CA LEU A 84 4.57 7.18 63.26
C LEU A 84 5.86 7.43 62.46
N GLY A 85 7.00 7.58 63.14
CA GLY A 85 8.31 7.72 62.50
C GLY A 85 8.67 6.50 61.63
N ILE A 86 8.45 5.29 62.15
CA ILE A 86 8.68 4.04 61.40
C ILE A 86 7.74 3.96 60.19
N CYS A 87 6.45 4.28 60.38
CA CYS A 87 5.46 4.27 59.31
C CYS A 87 5.79 5.27 58.20
N ASN A 88 6.18 6.50 58.56
CA ASN A 88 6.57 7.53 57.60
C ASN A 88 7.82 7.11 56.82
N ARG A 89 8.85 6.59 57.50
CA ARG A 89 10.04 6.08 56.84
C ARG A 89 9.72 4.95 55.85
N SER A 90 8.80 4.05 56.21
CA SER A 90 8.36 3.00 55.28
C SER A 90 7.63 3.56 54.06
N LYS A 91 6.79 4.60 54.24
CA LYS A 91 6.11 5.29 53.13
C LYS A 91 7.11 6.00 52.21
N GLU A 92 8.10 6.69 52.77
CA GLU A 92 9.16 7.37 52.00
C GLU A 92 9.95 6.38 51.14
N ILE A 93 10.34 5.23 51.70
CA ILE A 93 11.04 4.19 50.94
C ILE A 93 10.18 3.72 49.76
N LYS A 94 8.90 3.40 50.01
CA LYS A 94 7.97 2.99 48.95
C LYS A 94 7.79 4.07 47.89
N ASN A 95 7.69 5.34 48.30
CA ASN A 95 7.55 6.45 47.37
C ASN A 95 8.80 6.61 46.49
N ASN A 96 9.99 6.53 47.09
CA ASN A 96 11.25 6.57 46.35
C ASN A 96 11.38 5.41 45.36
N ASP A 97 10.93 4.21 45.71
CA ASP A 97 10.97 3.07 44.80
C ASP A 97 9.96 3.23 43.66
N LEU A 98 8.75 3.74 43.93
CA LEU A 98 7.78 4.09 42.89
C LEU A 98 8.31 5.17 41.94
N GLU A 99 9.01 6.18 42.46
CA GLU A 99 9.64 7.21 41.62
C GLU A 99 10.70 6.63 40.68
N LYS A 100 11.53 5.69 41.17
CA LYS A 100 12.50 4.97 40.32
C LYS A 100 11.78 4.17 39.23
N ASP A 101 10.71 3.47 39.58
CA ASP A 101 9.92 2.69 38.62
C ASP A 101 9.30 3.59 37.55
N ILE A 102 8.78 4.76 37.94
CA ILE A 102 8.24 5.76 37.00
C ILE A 102 9.34 6.23 36.04
N VAL A 103 10.55 6.52 36.54
CA VAL A 103 11.68 6.93 35.69
C VAL A 103 12.08 5.81 34.73
N HIS A 104 12.17 4.57 35.21
CA HIS A 104 12.50 3.41 34.40
C HIS A 104 11.46 3.19 33.29
N LEU A 105 10.18 3.23 33.62
CA LEU A 105 9.08 3.08 32.66
C LEU A 105 9.09 4.21 31.61
N LYS A 106 9.34 5.45 32.02
CA LYS A 106 9.48 6.58 31.08
C LYS A 106 10.63 6.38 30.08
N LEU A 107 11.77 5.85 30.53
CA LEU A 107 12.89 5.55 29.64
C LEU A 107 12.54 4.42 28.66
N LYS A 108 11.90 3.35 29.14
CA LYS A 108 11.46 2.24 28.29
C LYS A 108 10.44 2.69 27.26
N LEU A 109 9.49 3.54 27.64
CA LEU A 109 8.49 4.11 26.74
C LEU A 109 9.15 4.89 25.59
N ARG A 110 10.07 5.82 25.92
CA ARG A 110 10.81 6.59 24.89
C ARG A 110 11.61 5.69 23.95
N ALA A 111 12.20 4.62 24.47
CA ALA A 111 12.95 3.66 23.64
C ALA A 111 12.03 2.95 22.64
N VAL A 112 10.85 2.51 23.09
CA VAL A 112 9.84 1.87 22.23
C VAL A 112 9.27 2.86 21.22
N GLU A 113 8.94 4.09 21.62
CA GLU A 113 8.48 5.16 20.71
C GLU A 113 9.52 5.45 19.62
N GLY A 114 10.80 5.53 20.00
CA GLY A 114 11.90 5.72 19.04
C GLY A 114 12.05 4.54 18.06
N GLN A 115 11.81 3.31 18.51
CA GLN A 115 11.78 2.14 17.63
C GLN A 115 10.58 2.16 16.69
N ASN A 116 9.39 2.50 17.19
CA ASN A 116 8.19 2.65 16.37
C ASN A 116 8.40 3.67 15.25
N LEU A 117 8.93 4.85 15.56
CA LEU A 117 9.23 5.86 14.54
C LEU A 117 10.21 5.37 13.47
N LYS A 118 11.20 4.54 13.84
CA LYS A 118 12.12 3.92 12.86
C LYS A 118 11.40 2.92 11.97
N LEU A 119 10.56 2.07 12.56
CA LEU A 119 9.78 1.07 11.82
C LEU A 119 8.77 1.72 10.88
N GLU A 120 8.07 2.77 11.31
CA GLU A 120 7.14 3.53 10.46
C GLU A 120 7.84 4.13 9.24
N ARG A 121 9.03 4.71 9.42
CA ARG A 121 9.83 5.23 8.30
C ARG A 121 10.27 4.13 7.33
N GLN A 122 10.69 2.98 7.85
CA GLN A 122 11.06 1.82 7.02
C GLN A 122 9.85 1.30 6.24
N LEU A 123 8.70 1.17 6.90
CA LEU A 123 7.45 0.73 6.29
C LEU A 123 7.01 1.68 5.17
N THR A 124 7.12 2.99 5.41
CA THR A 124 6.80 4.01 4.39
C THR A 124 7.72 3.90 3.18
N LYS A 125 9.03 3.70 3.40
CA LYS A 125 10.00 3.50 2.33
C LYS A 125 9.68 2.25 1.51
N VAL A 126 9.48 1.11 2.18
CA VAL A 126 9.16 -0.15 1.50
C VAL A 126 7.85 -0.05 0.71
N ASN A 127 6.82 0.58 1.26
CA ASN A 127 5.57 0.81 0.53
C ASN A 127 5.79 1.64 -0.74
N SER A 128 6.58 2.70 -0.66
CA SER A 128 6.92 3.51 -1.85
C SER A 128 7.67 2.71 -2.91
N GLU A 129 8.57 1.80 -2.49
CA GLU A 129 9.31 0.92 -3.39
C GLU A 129 8.39 -0.12 -4.04
N CYS A 130 7.47 -0.70 -3.27
CA CYS A 130 6.43 -1.60 -3.75
C CYS A 130 5.53 -0.91 -4.80
N ASP A 131 5.09 0.31 -4.54
CA ASP A 131 4.27 1.08 -5.48
C ASP A 131 5.03 1.38 -6.79
N ALA A 132 6.31 1.74 -6.68
CA ALA A 132 7.16 1.98 -7.84
C ALA A 132 7.37 0.70 -8.66
N LEU A 133 7.62 -0.43 -8.02
CA LEU A 133 7.76 -1.73 -8.67
C LEU A 133 6.44 -2.19 -9.32
N SER A 134 5.31 -2.01 -8.65
CA SER A 134 3.99 -2.32 -9.19
C SER A 134 3.70 -1.54 -10.49
N LYS A 135 4.03 -0.25 -10.50
CA LYS A 135 3.95 0.58 -11.73
C LYS A 135 4.86 0.05 -12.85
N LYS A 136 6.10 -0.34 -12.53
CA LYS A 136 7.02 -0.93 -13.52
C LYS A 136 6.50 -2.25 -14.09
N VAL A 137 5.96 -3.13 -13.24
CA VAL A 137 5.36 -4.39 -13.68
C VAL A 137 4.17 -4.14 -14.60
N SER A 138 3.30 -3.18 -14.26
CA SER A 138 2.19 -2.78 -15.13
C SER A 138 2.68 -2.29 -16.49
N LEU A 139 3.69 -1.41 -16.53
CA LEU A 139 4.29 -0.94 -17.78
C LEU A 139 4.86 -2.09 -18.62
N HIS A 140 5.67 -2.96 -18.03
CA HIS A 140 6.24 -4.10 -18.75
C HIS A 140 5.19 -5.08 -19.26
N ASN A 141 4.08 -5.28 -18.53
CA ASN A 141 2.95 -6.07 -19.02
C ASN A 141 2.33 -5.42 -20.27
N THR A 142 2.09 -4.11 -20.25
CA THR A 142 1.57 -3.40 -21.42
C THR A 142 2.51 -3.43 -22.63
N GLU A 143 3.82 -3.33 -22.40
CA GLU A 143 4.83 -3.47 -23.45
C GLU A 143 4.85 -4.90 -24.01
N THR A 144 4.81 -5.89 -23.14
CA THR A 144 4.76 -7.31 -23.51
C THR A 144 3.54 -7.61 -24.39
N ASP A 145 2.37 -7.08 -24.03
CA ASP A 145 1.15 -7.29 -24.80
C ASP A 145 1.20 -6.58 -26.17
N LYS A 146 1.79 -5.39 -26.25
CA LYS A 146 2.07 -4.71 -27.52
C LYS A 146 3.01 -5.55 -28.40
N LEU A 147 4.10 -6.08 -27.84
CA LEU A 147 5.01 -6.95 -28.58
C LEU A 147 4.33 -8.22 -29.07
N LYS A 148 3.50 -8.86 -28.24
CA LYS A 148 2.72 -10.04 -28.64
C LYS A 148 1.80 -9.74 -29.81
N GLN A 149 1.08 -8.62 -29.76
CA GLN A 149 0.19 -8.19 -30.85
C GLN A 149 0.97 -7.91 -32.14
N TYR A 150 2.10 -7.20 -32.04
CA TYR A 150 2.99 -6.92 -33.17
C TYR A 150 3.50 -8.22 -33.81
N HIS A 151 4.02 -9.16 -33.01
CA HIS A 151 4.49 -10.45 -33.50
C HIS A 151 3.38 -11.26 -34.16
N LYS A 152 2.17 -11.28 -33.59
CA LYS A 152 1.02 -11.95 -34.20
C LYS A 152 0.65 -11.35 -35.55
N ALA A 153 0.62 -10.01 -35.65
CA ALA A 153 0.37 -9.33 -36.92
C ALA A 153 1.45 -9.68 -37.94
N LYS A 154 2.73 -9.66 -37.54
CA LYS A 154 3.84 -9.97 -38.44
C LYS A 154 3.85 -11.42 -38.92
N LEU A 155 3.49 -12.35 -38.03
CA LEU A 155 3.32 -13.76 -38.37
C LEU A 155 2.20 -13.94 -39.40
N ASN A 156 1.07 -13.26 -39.21
CA ASN A 156 -0.04 -13.31 -40.17
C ASN A 156 0.37 -12.77 -41.54
N GLU A 157 1.07 -11.63 -41.59
CA GLU A 157 1.62 -11.07 -42.84
C GLU A 157 2.53 -12.09 -43.55
N LEU A 158 3.44 -12.73 -42.79
CA LEU A 158 4.35 -13.72 -43.34
C LEU A 158 3.61 -14.94 -43.90
N VAL A 159 2.60 -15.43 -43.18
CA VAL A 159 1.74 -16.54 -43.62
C VAL A 159 1.00 -16.15 -44.91
N HIS A 160 0.45 -14.95 -45.00
CA HIS A 160 -0.18 -14.45 -46.23
C HIS A 160 0.83 -14.41 -47.38
N HIS A 161 2.04 -13.91 -47.14
CA HIS A 161 3.08 -13.82 -48.18
C HIS A 161 3.51 -15.21 -48.67
N VAL A 162 3.72 -16.16 -47.76
CA VAL A 162 4.03 -17.56 -48.10
C VAL A 162 2.90 -18.19 -48.91
N ASN A 163 1.65 -17.96 -48.53
CA ASN A 163 0.50 -18.49 -49.28
C ASN A 163 0.40 -17.88 -50.68
N SER A 164 0.63 -16.57 -50.82
CA SER A 164 0.68 -15.90 -52.14
C SER A 164 1.77 -16.48 -53.02
N LEU A 165 3.00 -16.63 -52.50
CA LEU A 165 4.11 -17.25 -53.23
C LEU A 165 3.82 -18.71 -53.59
N LYS A 166 3.16 -19.47 -52.70
CA LYS A 166 2.76 -20.84 -52.96
C LYS A 166 1.75 -20.92 -54.11
N ASN A 167 0.78 -20.01 -54.14
CA ASN A 167 -0.22 -19.92 -55.20
C ASN A 167 0.40 -19.50 -56.54
N GLU A 168 1.30 -18.51 -56.53
CA GLU A 168 2.05 -18.09 -57.71
C GLU A 168 2.92 -19.24 -58.25
N ASN A 169 3.63 -19.94 -57.36
CA ASN A 169 4.45 -21.08 -57.73
C ASN A 169 3.60 -22.24 -58.29
N HIS A 170 2.39 -22.46 -57.76
CA HIS A 170 1.44 -23.40 -58.33
C HIS A 170 0.98 -22.97 -59.73
N HIS A 171 0.63 -21.70 -59.91
CA HIS A 171 0.24 -21.14 -61.21
C HIS A 171 1.36 -21.26 -62.26
N LEU A 172 2.60 -20.92 -61.89
CA LEU A 172 3.77 -21.09 -62.75
C LEU A 172 3.97 -22.56 -63.14
N ARG A 173 3.81 -23.49 -62.20
CA ARG A 173 3.85 -24.93 -62.50
C ARG A 173 2.76 -25.36 -63.47
N GLU A 174 1.53 -24.87 -63.32
CA GLU A 174 0.46 -25.14 -64.29
C GLU A 174 0.77 -24.58 -65.67
N MET A 175 1.32 -23.36 -65.75
CA MET A 175 1.70 -22.73 -67.01
C MET A 175 2.81 -23.53 -67.71
N CYS A 176 3.87 -23.91 -66.98
CA CYS A 176 4.91 -24.79 -67.51
C CYS A 176 4.37 -26.15 -67.94
N GLY A 177 3.47 -26.77 -67.16
CA GLY A 177 2.82 -28.03 -67.53
C GLY A 177 1.98 -27.91 -68.80
N LYS A 178 1.22 -26.81 -68.95
CA LYS A 178 0.45 -26.51 -70.17
C LYS A 178 1.35 -26.27 -71.39
N ASP A 179 2.56 -25.72 -71.20
CA ASP A 179 3.51 -25.53 -72.29
C ASP A 179 4.23 -26.83 -72.68
N ILE A 180 4.42 -27.75 -71.74
CA ILE A 180 4.97 -29.10 -72.00
C ILE A 180 3.95 -29.96 -72.77
N ASP A 181 2.66 -29.92 -72.41
CA ASP A 181 1.58 -30.63 -73.13
C ASP A 181 1.19 -29.96 -74.46
N LYS A 182 1.65 -28.72 -74.70
CA LYS A 182 1.50 -28.00 -75.98
C LYS A 182 2.77 -28.06 -76.81
N TYR A 183 3.40 -29.22 -76.89
CA TYR A 183 4.27 -29.53 -78.01
C TYR A 183 3.42 -29.69 -79.29
N PHE A 184 2.89 -28.57 -79.79
CA PHE A 184 2.41 -28.53 -81.17
C PHE A 184 3.63 -28.74 -82.05
N SER A 185 3.82 -29.96 -82.55
CA SER A 185 4.85 -30.21 -83.55
C SER A 185 4.69 -29.18 -84.68
N LYS A 186 5.81 -28.77 -85.30
CA LYS A 186 5.76 -27.98 -86.53
C LYS A 186 4.83 -28.64 -87.55
N GLU A 187 4.75 -29.97 -87.58
CA GLU A 187 3.79 -30.73 -88.39
C GLU A 187 2.33 -30.37 -88.09
N ASP A 188 1.91 -30.25 -86.83
CA ASP A 188 0.51 -29.97 -86.48
C ASP A 188 0.08 -28.57 -86.90
N ARG A 189 0.98 -27.59 -86.76
CA ARG A 189 0.75 -26.24 -87.28
C ARG A 189 0.68 -26.25 -88.80
N PHE A 190 1.57 -26.99 -89.47
CA PHE A 190 1.56 -27.18 -90.92
C PHE A 190 0.28 -27.85 -91.40
N LEU A 191 -0.18 -28.92 -90.76
CA LEU A 191 -1.42 -29.64 -91.07
C LEU A 191 -2.64 -28.73 -90.97
N LYS A 192 -2.71 -27.88 -89.95
CA LYS A 192 -3.81 -26.92 -89.77
C LYS A 192 -3.82 -25.86 -90.87
N ILE A 193 -2.65 -25.38 -91.28
CA ILE A 193 -2.50 -24.45 -92.40
C ILE A 193 -2.86 -25.14 -93.73
N LEU A 194 -2.40 -26.37 -93.94
CA LEU A 194 -2.68 -27.17 -95.13
C LEU A 194 -4.19 -27.43 -95.28
N LYS A 195 -4.87 -27.74 -94.18
CA LYS A 195 -6.33 -27.96 -94.16
C LYS A 195 -7.10 -26.70 -94.55
N LYS A 196 -6.67 -25.51 -94.09
CA LYS A 196 -7.25 -24.24 -94.50
C LYS A 196 -7.01 -23.95 -95.99
N HIS A 197 -5.80 -24.20 -96.48
CA HIS A 197 -5.48 -24.03 -97.90
C HIS A 197 -6.32 -24.95 -98.78
N LYS A 198 -6.47 -26.23 -98.41
CA LYS A 198 -7.31 -27.19 -99.14
C LYS A 198 -8.78 -26.73 -99.21
N GLN A 199 -9.33 -26.23 -98.11
CA GLN A 199 -10.70 -25.65 -98.11
C GLN A 199 -10.81 -24.45 -99.05
N THR A 200 -9.78 -23.60 -99.09
CA THR A 200 -9.78 -22.42 -99.98
C THR A 200 -9.66 -22.86 -101.44
N GLU A 201 -8.85 -23.88 -101.73
CA GLU A 201 -8.73 -24.48 -103.06
C GLU A 201 -10.07 -25.08 -103.54
N GLU A 202 -10.81 -25.77 -102.67
CA GLU A 202 -12.15 -26.30 -102.99
C GLU A 202 -13.14 -25.16 -103.31
N VAL A 203 -13.09 -24.04 -102.58
CA VAL A 203 -13.89 -22.85 -102.88
C VAL A 203 -13.51 -22.28 -104.25
N TYR A 204 -12.23 -22.17 -104.58
CA TYR A 204 -11.80 -21.68 -105.89
C TYR A 204 -12.21 -22.61 -107.04
N LYS A 205 -12.09 -23.94 -106.86
CA LYS A 205 -12.57 -24.91 -107.87
C LYS A 205 -14.07 -24.78 -108.10
N SER A 206 -14.86 -24.63 -107.04
CA SER A 206 -16.31 -24.41 -107.17
C SER A 206 -16.64 -23.09 -107.88
N ALA A 207 -15.88 -22.02 -107.61
CA ALA A 207 -16.06 -20.73 -108.29
C ALA A 207 -15.69 -20.80 -109.78
N LEU A 208 -14.60 -21.49 -110.14
CA LEU A 208 -14.20 -21.70 -111.52
C LEU A 208 -15.26 -22.49 -112.31
N GLN A 209 -15.78 -23.58 -111.73
CA GLN A 209 -16.85 -24.35 -112.37
C GLN A 209 -18.07 -23.47 -112.67
N LYS A 210 -18.50 -22.64 -111.73
CA LYS A 210 -19.62 -21.71 -111.94
C LYS A 210 -19.35 -20.70 -113.05
N LEU A 211 -18.10 -20.24 -113.20
CA LEU A 211 -17.72 -19.32 -114.27
C LEU A 211 -17.72 -20.03 -115.64
N GLU A 212 -17.27 -21.28 -115.70
CA GLU A 212 -17.33 -22.10 -116.92
C GLU A 212 -18.78 -22.37 -117.34
N ASP A 213 -19.64 -22.75 -116.40
CA ASP A 213 -21.07 -22.97 -116.64
C ASP A 213 -21.73 -21.68 -117.19
N ASN A 214 -21.45 -20.53 -116.56
CA ASN A 214 -21.99 -19.23 -116.97
C ASN A 214 -21.46 -18.77 -118.34
N ASN A 215 -20.17 -18.99 -118.63
CA ASN A 215 -19.63 -18.72 -119.97
C ASN A 215 -20.29 -19.59 -121.05
N THR A 216 -20.61 -20.84 -120.71
CA THR A 216 -21.31 -21.76 -121.61
C THR A 216 -22.73 -21.29 -121.88
N GLU A 217 -23.42 -20.81 -120.84
CA GLU A 217 -24.76 -20.22 -120.94
C GLU A 217 -24.75 -18.95 -121.82
N ILE A 218 -23.82 -18.03 -121.59
CA ILE A 218 -23.65 -16.82 -122.42
C ILE A 218 -23.34 -17.18 -123.88
N MET A 219 -22.50 -18.19 -124.13
CA MET A 219 -22.22 -18.65 -125.50
C MET A 219 -23.47 -19.19 -126.20
N ASN A 220 -24.32 -19.92 -125.47
CA ASN A 220 -25.61 -20.40 -125.99
C ASN A 220 -26.57 -19.24 -126.25
N GLU A 221 -26.63 -18.23 -125.36
CA GLU A 221 -27.41 -17.01 -125.60
C GLU A 221 -26.92 -16.24 -126.83
N ILE A 222 -25.61 -16.09 -127.02
CA ILE A 222 -25.04 -15.47 -128.21
C ILE A 222 -25.41 -16.25 -129.49
N LEU A 223 -25.38 -17.59 -129.43
CA LEU A 223 -25.82 -18.44 -130.53
C LEU A 223 -27.30 -18.22 -130.86
N ASN A 224 -28.18 -18.27 -129.86
CA ASN A 224 -29.60 -18.02 -130.03
C ASN A 224 -29.87 -16.62 -130.60
N LEU A 225 -29.21 -15.59 -130.06
CA LEU A 225 -29.34 -14.22 -130.56
C LEU A 225 -28.83 -14.08 -131.99
N LYS A 226 -27.75 -14.78 -132.38
CA LYS A 226 -27.26 -14.81 -133.77
C LYS A 226 -28.25 -15.49 -134.70
N GLU A 227 -28.90 -16.58 -134.26
CA GLU A 227 -29.95 -17.26 -135.02
C GLU A 227 -31.18 -16.36 -135.18
N GLU A 228 -31.63 -15.68 -134.13
CA GLU A 228 -32.70 -14.67 -134.19
C GLU A 228 -32.35 -13.51 -135.12
N LEU A 229 -31.10 -13.03 -135.07
CA LEU A 229 -30.61 -11.98 -135.98
C LEU A 229 -30.69 -12.46 -137.43
N ALA A 230 -30.20 -13.67 -137.72
CA ALA A 230 -30.23 -14.26 -139.06
C ALA A 230 -31.67 -14.40 -139.58
N LEU A 231 -32.60 -14.84 -138.72
CA LEU A 231 -34.03 -14.92 -139.04
C LEU A 231 -34.67 -13.53 -139.26
N SER A 232 -34.18 -12.49 -138.57
CA SER A 232 -34.64 -11.11 -138.77
C SER A 232 -34.13 -10.50 -140.08
N TYR A 233 -32.94 -10.89 -140.55
CA TYR A 233 -32.42 -10.50 -141.86
C TYR A 233 -33.17 -11.20 -143.01
N LEU A 234 -33.60 -12.46 -142.82
CA LEU A 234 -34.44 -13.21 -143.77
C LEU A 234 -35.90 -12.72 -143.88
N LYS A 235 -36.37 -11.88 -142.94
CA LYS A 235 -37.71 -11.24 -142.96
C LYS A 235 -37.70 -9.81 -143.51
N LYS A 236 -36.55 -9.31 -143.96
CA LYS A 236 -36.38 -7.95 -144.51
C LYS A 236 -36.13 -7.92 -146.03
N ASP A 237 -36.14 -9.07 -146.68
CA ASP A 237 -36.29 -9.26 -148.14
C ASP A 237 -37.71 -9.74 -148.46
#